data_AF-A0A3D3BII9-F1
#
_entry.id   AF-A0A3D3BII9-F1
#
_cell.length_a   1.000
_cell.length_b   1.000
_cell.length_c   1.000
_cell.angle_alpha   90.00
_cell.angle_beta   90.00
_cell.angle_gamma   90.00
#
_symmetry.space_group_name_H-M   'P 1'
#
loop_
_entity.id
_entity.type
_entity.pdbx_description
1 polymer ?
#
loop_
_entity_poly.entity_id
_entity_poly.type
_entity_poly.pdbx_seq_one_letter_code
_entity_poly.pdbx_strand_id
1 'polypeptide(L)'
;MPKIDFNAIRNGERRALAKAITLIESTNPMHRKEAAALLEKCLPHSGQSIRIGISGVPGVGKSTFIEAFGLFLISLGKRVGVLAVDPSSPLHGGSILGDKTRMEELSRKNEAFIRPSPAGRSLGGVANRTREAILVTESAGFDIILVETVGVGQSEYEAHSMTDLFVVLIQPGGGDELQG
;
A
#
# COMPACT_ATOMS: atom_id res chain seq x y z
N MET A 1 -5.65 16.34 15.35
CA MET A 1 -6.46 15.09 15.19
C MET A 1 -6.67 14.47 16.56
N PRO A 2 -7.69 13.63 16.81
CA PRO A 2 -7.74 12.85 18.04
C PRO A 2 -6.46 12.00 18.17
N LYS A 3 -5.95 11.87 19.40
CA LYS A 3 -4.72 11.12 19.71
C LYS A 3 -4.82 9.72 19.12
N ILE A 4 -3.80 9.32 18.35
CA ILE A 4 -3.73 7.99 17.76
C ILE A 4 -3.31 7.02 18.86
N ASP A 5 -4.14 6.01 19.10
CA ASP A 5 -3.84 4.95 20.06
C ASP A 5 -2.95 3.90 19.40
N PHE A 6 -1.72 3.80 19.89
CA PHE A 6 -0.75 2.82 19.42
C PHE A 6 -1.18 1.38 19.72
N ASN A 7 -1.85 1.13 20.85
CA ASN A 7 -2.31 -0.21 21.20
C ASN A 7 -3.42 -0.68 20.26
N ALA A 8 -4.32 0.23 19.86
CA ALA A 8 -5.33 -0.04 18.84
C ALA A 8 -4.69 -0.43 17.50
N ILE A 9 -3.58 0.20 17.11
CA ILE A 9 -2.81 -0.21 15.91
C ILE A 9 -2.25 -1.62 16.09
N ARG A 10 -1.56 -1.90 17.21
CA ARG A 10 -0.99 -3.23 17.52
C ARG A 10 -2.04 -4.35 17.53
N ASN A 11 -3.27 -4.03 17.94
CA ASN A 11 -4.40 -4.95 17.93
C ASN A 11 -5.05 -5.11 16.54
N GLY A 12 -4.51 -4.46 15.50
CA GLY A 12 -5.01 -4.57 14.13
C GLY A 12 -6.28 -3.75 13.86
N GLU A 13 -6.62 -2.76 14.69
CA GLU A 13 -7.82 -1.96 14.48
C GLU A 13 -7.69 -1.09 13.22
N ARG A 14 -8.45 -1.46 12.19
CA ARG A 14 -8.46 -0.80 10.87
C ARG A 14 -8.62 0.71 10.93
N ARG A 15 -9.47 1.21 11.84
CA ARG A 15 -9.71 2.65 12.01
C ARG A 15 -8.49 3.37 12.60
N ALA A 16 -7.80 2.75 13.54
CA ALA A 16 -6.57 3.31 14.12
C ALA A 16 -5.45 3.34 13.06
N LEU A 17 -5.30 2.24 12.31
CA LEU A 17 -4.33 2.13 11.21
C LEU A 17 -4.58 3.17 10.11
N ALA A 18 -5.84 3.34 9.66
CA ALA A 18 -6.18 4.36 8.67
C ALA A 18 -5.88 5.79 9.16
N LYS A 19 -6.12 6.10 10.44
CA LYS A 19 -5.79 7.41 11.03
C LYS A 19 -4.29 7.62 11.14
N ALA A 20 -3.52 6.58 11.47
CA ALA A 20 -2.07 6.62 11.54
C ALA A 20 -1.46 6.95 10.18
N ILE A 21 -1.90 6.26 9.13
CA ILE A 21 -1.44 6.54 7.77
C ILE A 21 -1.89 7.94 7.33
N THR A 22 -3.10 8.38 7.67
CA THR A 22 -3.55 9.76 7.39
C THR A 22 -2.66 10.81 8.07
N LEU A 23 -2.18 10.55 9.30
CA LEU A 23 -1.26 11.43 10.03
C LEU A 23 0.10 11.51 9.32
N ILE A 24 0.64 10.36 8.90
CA ILE A 24 1.88 10.21 8.12
C ILE A 24 1.80 10.99 6.79
N GLU A 25 0.68 10.90 6.09
CA GLU A 25 0.47 11.59 4.82
C GLU A 25 0.32 13.11 4.96
N SER A 26 0.11 13.62 6.17
CA SER A 26 -0.17 15.03 6.39
C SER A 26 1.04 15.92 6.11
N THR A 27 0.81 17.06 5.46
CA THR A 27 1.83 18.10 5.24
C THR A 27 1.92 19.11 6.39
N ASN A 28 1.05 19.00 7.41
CA ASN A 28 1.07 19.89 8.56
C ASN A 28 2.34 19.63 9.42
N PRO A 29 3.15 20.67 9.73
CA PRO A 29 4.36 20.51 10.54
C PRO A 29 4.16 19.86 11.92
N MET A 30 3.01 20.11 12.57
CA MET A 30 2.70 19.50 13.87
C MET A 30 2.41 18.01 13.72
N HIS A 31 1.63 17.64 12.69
CA HIS A 31 1.35 16.24 12.39
C HIS A 31 2.63 15.46 12.02
N ARG A 32 3.62 16.09 11.37
CA ARG A 32 4.91 15.44 11.10
C ARG A 32 5.66 15.05 12.37
N LYS A 33 5.65 15.89 13.40
CA LYS A 33 6.26 15.56 14.70
C LYS A 33 5.54 14.40 15.38
N GLU A 34 4.20 14.42 15.34
CA GLU A 34 3.37 13.34 15.89
C GLU A 34 3.58 12.02 15.12
N ALA A 35 3.69 12.09 13.79
CA ALA A 35 3.94 10.93 12.92
C ALA A 35 5.31 10.31 13.22
N ALA A 36 6.37 11.12 13.34
CA ALA A 36 7.71 10.63 13.70
C ALA A 36 7.70 9.89 15.04
N ALA A 37 7.07 10.47 16.08
CA ALA A 37 6.96 9.84 17.38
C ALA A 37 6.11 8.55 17.37
N LEU A 38 5.13 8.45 16.46
CA LEU A 38 4.37 7.22 16.25
C LEU A 38 5.22 6.15 15.55
N LEU A 39 5.95 6.52 14.49
CA LEU A 39 6.83 5.63 13.74
C LEU A 39 7.92 5.03 14.63
N GLU A 40 8.50 5.82 15.53
CA GLU A 40 9.46 5.32 16.54
C GLU A 40 8.88 4.20 17.41
N LYS A 41 7.58 4.26 17.75
CA LYS A 41 6.91 3.19 18.51
C LYS A 41 6.60 1.97 17.65
N CYS A 42 6.33 2.16 16.36
CA CYS A 42 6.05 1.09 15.43
C CYS A 42 7.31 0.30 15.03
N LEU A 43 8.48 0.95 14.99
CA LEU A 43 9.75 0.39 14.53
C LEU A 43 10.09 -0.98 15.15
N PRO A 44 10.07 -1.18 16.49
CA PRO A 44 10.40 -2.47 17.10
C PRO A 44 9.45 -3.62 16.75
N HIS A 45 8.30 -3.31 16.14
CA HIS A 45 7.27 -4.26 15.79
C HIS A 45 7.08 -4.39 14.27
N SER A 46 8.00 -3.83 13.49
CA SER A 46 7.98 -3.84 12.03
C SER A 46 9.01 -4.82 11.46
N GLY A 47 8.98 -5.06 10.15
CA GLY A 47 9.92 -5.93 9.43
C GLY A 47 9.63 -7.43 9.52
N GLN A 48 8.51 -7.85 10.13
CA GLN A 48 8.06 -9.25 10.20
C GLN A 48 7.01 -9.59 9.14
N SER A 49 7.08 -8.97 7.96
CA SER A 49 6.17 -9.23 6.85
C SER A 49 6.94 -9.56 5.57
N ILE A 50 6.28 -10.22 4.61
CA ILE A 50 6.78 -10.33 3.24
C ILE A 50 6.16 -9.19 2.42
N ARG A 51 7.00 -8.36 1.81
CA ARG A 51 6.61 -7.21 1.00
C ARG A 51 6.69 -7.59 -0.48
N ILE A 52 5.58 -7.53 -1.19
CA ILE A 52 5.50 -7.92 -2.61
C ILE A 52 5.07 -6.70 -3.43
N GLY A 53 5.96 -6.20 -4.28
CA GLY A 53 5.64 -5.19 -5.28
C GLY A 53 4.92 -5.82 -6.45
N ILE A 54 3.82 -5.22 -6.91
CA ILE A 54 3.04 -5.69 -8.05
C ILE A 54 2.88 -4.54 -9.04
N SER A 55 3.39 -4.75 -10.26
CA SER A 55 3.31 -3.81 -11.36
C SER A 55 2.74 -4.45 -12.62
N GLY A 56 2.46 -3.62 -13.62
CA GLY A 56 1.92 -4.03 -14.91
C GLY A 56 1.16 -2.88 -15.57
N VAL A 57 1.01 -2.97 -16.89
CA VAL A 57 0.34 -1.93 -17.68
C VAL A 57 -1.13 -1.75 -17.27
N PRO A 58 -1.71 -0.55 -17.42
CA PRO A 58 -3.15 -0.35 -17.19
C PRO A 58 -3.98 -1.38 -17.98
N GLY A 59 -4.96 -2.00 -17.33
CA GLY A 59 -5.82 -3.00 -17.96
C GLY A 59 -5.30 -4.45 -17.93
N VAL A 60 -4.09 -4.72 -17.43
CA VAL A 60 -3.53 -6.10 -17.33
C VAL A 60 -4.28 -7.03 -16.36
N GLY A 61 -5.26 -6.53 -15.62
CA GLY A 61 -5.97 -7.32 -14.61
C GLY A 61 -5.31 -7.31 -13.23
N LYS A 62 -4.42 -6.34 -12.95
CA LYS A 62 -3.67 -6.25 -11.70
C LYS A 62 -4.55 -6.21 -10.44
N SER A 63 -5.59 -5.39 -10.41
CA SER A 63 -6.49 -5.33 -9.23
C SER A 63 -7.24 -6.66 -9.02
N THR A 64 -7.66 -7.33 -10.11
CA THR A 64 -8.27 -8.67 -10.06
C THR A 64 -7.28 -9.71 -9.52
N PHE A 65 -6.02 -9.65 -9.96
CA PHE A 65 -4.97 -10.52 -9.43
C PHE A 65 -4.74 -10.28 -7.94
N ILE A 66 -4.62 -9.01 -7.51
CA ILE A 66 -4.41 -8.64 -6.10
C ILE A 66 -5.59 -9.12 -5.23
N GLU A 67 -6.83 -8.98 -5.69
CA GLU A 67 -7.99 -9.49 -4.97
C GLU A 67 -7.93 -11.01 -4.80
N ALA A 68 -7.79 -11.75 -5.90
CA ALA A 68 -7.76 -13.21 -5.87
C ALA A 68 -6.58 -13.73 -5.02
N PHE A 69 -5.39 -13.15 -5.19
CA PHE A 69 -4.21 -13.51 -4.44
C PHE A 69 -4.32 -13.16 -2.95
N GLY A 70 -4.88 -11.99 -2.62
CA GLY A 70 -5.14 -11.59 -1.24
C GLY A 70 -6.15 -12.51 -0.54
N LEU A 71 -7.23 -12.89 -1.22
CA LEU A 71 -8.20 -13.86 -0.70
C LEU A 71 -7.59 -15.25 -0.49
N PHE A 72 -6.73 -15.69 -1.40
CA PHE A 72 -5.96 -16.92 -1.24
C PHE A 72 -5.01 -16.86 -0.04
N LEU A 73 -4.27 -15.77 0.15
CA LEU A 73 -3.40 -15.61 1.31
C LEU A 73 -4.20 -15.62 2.63
N ILE A 74 -5.37 -14.99 2.65
CA ILE A 74 -6.28 -15.03 3.81
C ILE A 74 -6.79 -16.45 4.07
N SER A 75 -7.09 -17.24 3.03
CA SER A 75 -7.49 -18.65 3.22
C SER A 75 -6.38 -19.52 3.80
N LEU A 76 -5.11 -19.10 3.66
CA LEU A 76 -3.94 -19.68 4.34
C LEU A 76 -3.70 -19.11 5.76
N GLY A 77 -4.63 -18.33 6.29
CA GLY A 77 -4.56 -17.73 7.63
C GLY A 77 -3.65 -16.50 7.73
N LYS A 78 -3.30 -15.86 6.60
CA LYS A 78 -2.48 -14.64 6.59
C LYS A 78 -3.32 -13.37 6.68
N ARG A 79 -2.78 -12.35 7.31
CA ARG A 79 -3.30 -10.98 7.27
C ARG A 79 -2.61 -10.19 6.17
N VAL A 80 -3.40 -9.54 5.31
CA VAL A 80 -2.92 -8.94 4.06
C VAL A 80 -3.15 -7.43 4.03
N GLY A 81 -2.06 -6.66 3.94
CA GLY A 81 -2.10 -5.22 3.67
C GLY A 81 -1.94 -4.97 2.17
N VAL A 82 -2.75 -4.08 1.59
CA VAL A 82 -2.62 -3.63 0.20
C VAL A 82 -2.44 -2.12 0.21
N LEU A 83 -1.29 -1.66 -0.29
CA LEU A 83 -0.89 -0.26 -0.32
C LEU A 83 -0.60 0.14 -1.77
N ALA A 84 -1.36 1.10 -2.31
CA ALA A 84 -1.11 1.61 -3.65
C ALA A 84 -0.07 2.74 -3.65
N VAL A 85 0.73 2.81 -4.71
CA VAL A 85 1.74 3.83 -4.99
C VAL A 85 1.44 4.43 -6.35
N ASP A 86 0.90 5.65 -6.32
CA ASP A 86 0.53 6.42 -7.50
C ASP A 86 1.00 7.88 -7.35
N PRO A 87 2.11 8.27 -8.01
CA PRO A 87 2.59 9.64 -8.02
C PRO A 87 1.76 10.58 -8.92
N SER A 88 0.90 10.04 -9.80
CA SER A 88 0.03 10.80 -10.72
C SER A 88 -1.32 11.19 -10.09
N SER A 89 -1.66 10.57 -8.97
CA SER A 89 -2.82 10.82 -8.12
C SER A 89 -3.17 12.29 -7.80
N PRO A 90 -2.23 13.26 -7.66
CA PRO A 90 -2.59 14.66 -7.42
C PRO A 90 -3.44 15.29 -8.54
N LEU A 91 -3.36 14.82 -9.79
CA LEU A 91 -4.17 15.36 -10.90
C LEU A 91 -5.66 14.96 -10.81
N HIS A 92 -5.97 13.86 -10.12
CA HIS A 92 -7.34 13.32 -10.03
C HIS A 92 -7.90 13.32 -8.59
N GLY A 93 -7.25 14.00 -7.65
CA GLY A 93 -7.80 14.20 -6.29
C GLY A 93 -7.77 12.97 -5.37
N GLY A 94 -6.88 12.00 -5.63
CA GLY A 94 -6.83 10.74 -4.88
C GLY A 94 -7.91 9.78 -5.37
N SER A 95 -7.49 8.69 -6.03
CA SER A 95 -8.36 7.59 -6.45
C SER A 95 -8.86 6.79 -5.23
N ILE A 96 -9.71 7.39 -4.40
CA ILE A 96 -10.34 6.70 -3.26
C ILE A 96 -11.44 5.74 -3.76
N LEU A 97 -12.13 6.10 -4.85
CA LEU A 97 -13.25 5.34 -5.39
C LEU A 97 -12.86 4.34 -6.48
N GLY A 98 -11.80 4.61 -7.26
CA GLY A 98 -11.40 3.77 -8.39
C GLY A 98 -10.73 2.45 -7.98
N ASP A 99 -10.03 2.42 -6.84
CA ASP A 99 -9.31 1.22 -6.37
C ASP A 99 -10.13 0.37 -5.39
N LYS A 100 -11.00 1.00 -4.58
CA LYS A 100 -11.87 0.26 -3.64
C LYS A 100 -13.03 -0.48 -4.32
N THR A 101 -13.51 0.01 -5.46
CA THR A 101 -14.53 -0.68 -6.27
C THR A 101 -13.98 -1.85 -7.06
N ARG A 102 -12.64 -2.00 -7.15
CA ARG A 102 -11.97 -3.08 -7.89
C ARG A 102 -11.60 -4.30 -7.04
N MET A 103 -11.68 -4.19 -5.71
CA MET A 103 -11.35 -5.26 -4.77
C MET A 103 -12.49 -5.43 -3.72
N GLU A 104 -13.70 -5.66 -4.21
CA GLU A 104 -14.91 -5.69 -3.38
C GLU A 104 -14.88 -6.76 -2.30
N GLU A 105 -14.48 -7.99 -2.64
CA GLU A 105 -14.51 -9.11 -1.71
C GLU A 105 -13.40 -8.99 -0.68
N LEU A 106 -12.18 -8.65 -1.12
CA LEU A 106 -11.04 -8.50 -0.23
C LEU A 106 -11.27 -7.37 0.79
N SER A 107 -11.86 -6.25 0.36
CA SER A 107 -12.14 -5.11 1.25
C SER A 107 -13.07 -5.46 2.43
N ARG A 108 -13.90 -6.50 2.30
CA ARG A 108 -14.85 -6.96 3.33
C ARG A 108 -14.22 -7.91 4.35
N LYS A 109 -13.07 -8.51 4.07
CA LYS A 109 -12.39 -9.46 4.99
C LYS A 109 -11.70 -8.73 6.12
N ASN A 110 -11.93 -9.07 7.38
CA ASN A 110 -11.33 -8.38 8.53
C ASN A 110 -9.79 -8.47 8.55
N GLU A 111 -9.25 -9.52 7.96
CA GLU A 111 -7.85 -9.87 7.81
C GLU A 111 -7.13 -9.01 6.76
N ALA A 112 -7.89 -8.32 5.90
CA ALA A 112 -7.34 -7.41 4.90
C ALA A 112 -7.23 -5.97 5.42
N PHE A 113 -6.39 -5.15 4.80
CA PHE A 113 -6.44 -3.70 4.92
C PHE A 113 -6.01 -3.07 3.60
N ILE A 114 -6.85 -2.22 3.03
CA ILE A 114 -6.60 -1.60 1.72
C ILE A 114 -6.48 -0.09 1.90
N ARG A 115 -5.32 0.47 1.53
CA ARG A 115 -5.04 1.90 1.53
C ARG A 115 -4.74 2.36 0.10
N PRO A 116 -5.57 3.26 -0.48
CA PRO A 116 -5.28 3.86 -1.76
C PRO A 116 -4.06 4.79 -1.67
N SER A 117 -3.47 5.13 -2.81
CA SER A 117 -2.25 5.93 -2.87
C SER A 117 -2.41 7.27 -2.14
N PRO A 118 -1.38 7.70 -1.38
CA PRO A 118 -1.38 9.02 -0.76
C PRO A 118 -1.36 10.13 -1.82
N ALA A 119 -2.11 11.20 -1.59
CA ALA A 119 -2.01 12.38 -2.42
C ALA A 119 -0.65 13.08 -2.18
N GLY A 120 0.16 13.25 -3.23
CA GLY A 120 1.47 13.87 -3.14
C GLY A 120 1.92 14.49 -4.46
N ARG A 121 2.65 15.62 -4.39
CA ARG A 121 3.09 16.38 -5.58
C ARG A 121 4.41 15.87 -6.18
N SER A 122 5.16 15.04 -5.46
CA SER A 122 6.45 14.50 -5.91
C SER A 122 6.56 13.00 -5.63
N LEU A 123 7.20 12.29 -6.56
CA LEU A 123 7.43 10.84 -6.48
C LEU A 123 8.15 10.44 -5.18
N GLY A 124 9.23 11.15 -4.83
CA GLY A 124 9.98 10.87 -3.58
C GLY A 124 9.16 11.10 -2.30
N GLY A 125 8.24 12.07 -2.31
CA GLY A 125 7.33 12.30 -1.18
C GLY A 125 6.30 11.17 -1.03
N VAL A 126 5.80 10.65 -2.15
CA VAL A 126 4.89 9.49 -2.16
C VAL A 126 5.62 8.24 -1.69
N ALA A 127 6.82 7.96 -2.21
CA ALA A 127 7.60 6.79 -1.82
C ALA A 127 7.94 6.75 -0.32
N ASN A 128 8.35 7.88 0.26
CA ASN A 128 8.65 7.94 1.70
C ASN A 128 7.41 7.64 2.56
N ARG A 129 6.25 8.23 2.20
CA ARG A 129 4.99 7.97 2.91
C ARG A 129 4.54 6.52 2.77
N THR A 130 4.77 5.90 1.61
CA THR A 130 4.49 4.48 1.44
C THR A 130 5.39 3.62 2.33
N ARG A 131 6.69 3.90 2.43
CA ARG A 131 7.60 3.19 3.36
C ARG A 131 7.14 3.31 4.82
N GLU A 132 6.71 4.49 5.22
CA GLU A 132 6.15 4.73 6.56
C GLU A 132 4.81 4.00 6.77
N ALA A 133 3.94 3.97 5.74
CA ALA A 133 2.69 3.22 5.78
C ALA A 133 2.90 1.70 5.85
N ILE A 134 3.90 1.17 5.13
CA ILE A 134 4.35 -0.24 5.24
C ILE A 134 4.70 -0.51 6.70
N LEU A 135 5.59 0.29 7.29
CA LEU A 135 6.07 0.11 8.66
C LEU A 135 4.93 0.09 9.70
N VAL A 136 3.99 1.03 9.62
CA VAL A 136 2.84 1.04 10.54
C VAL A 136 1.94 -0.18 10.30
N THR A 137 1.74 -0.59 9.05
CA THR A 137 0.95 -1.78 8.71
C THR A 137 1.60 -3.05 9.25
N GLU A 138 2.92 -3.20 9.14
CA GLU A 138 3.66 -4.31 9.77
C GLU A 138 3.47 -4.31 11.28
N SER A 139 3.59 -3.13 11.91
CA SER A 139 3.38 -3.01 13.36
C SER A 139 1.98 -3.43 13.79
N ALA A 140 0.98 -3.39 12.90
CA ALA A 140 -0.37 -3.86 13.16
C ALA A 140 -0.55 -5.39 13.00
N GLY A 141 0.53 -6.13 12.75
CA GLY A 141 0.56 -7.60 12.67
C GLY A 141 0.08 -8.15 11.33
N PHE A 142 0.32 -7.43 10.24
CA PHE A 142 0.06 -7.92 8.88
C PHE A 142 1.26 -8.75 8.39
N ASP A 143 0.97 -9.97 7.92
CA ASP A 143 2.00 -10.93 7.50
C ASP A 143 2.52 -10.66 6.09
N ILE A 144 1.63 -10.16 5.21
CA ILE A 144 1.94 -9.89 3.81
C ILE A 144 1.53 -8.46 3.47
N ILE A 145 2.42 -7.72 2.82
CA ILE A 145 2.14 -6.38 2.31
C ILE A 145 2.31 -6.36 0.80
N LEU A 146 1.19 -6.19 0.09
CA LEU A 146 1.16 -6.02 -1.36
C LEU A 146 1.27 -4.52 -1.67
N VAL A 147 2.31 -4.14 -2.41
CA VAL A 147 2.56 -2.77 -2.83
C VAL A 147 2.24 -2.66 -4.32
N GLU A 148 1.11 -2.05 -4.65
CA GLU A 148 0.66 -1.90 -6.03
C GLU A 148 1.21 -0.60 -6.63
N THR A 149 1.87 -0.67 -7.79
CA THR A 149 2.19 0.55 -8.56
C THR A 149 1.08 0.87 -9.54
N VAL A 150 0.72 2.14 -9.64
CA VAL A 150 -0.20 2.62 -10.69
C VAL A 150 0.62 3.35 -11.75
N GLY A 151 0.62 2.82 -12.98
CA GLY A 151 1.21 3.48 -14.16
C GLY A 151 2.58 2.95 -14.59
N VAL A 152 3.04 3.46 -15.73
CA VAL A 152 4.32 3.16 -16.38
C VAL A 152 5.38 4.23 -16.01
N GLY A 153 6.56 3.82 -15.55
CA GLY A 153 7.71 4.73 -15.38
C GLY A 153 8.61 4.49 -14.17
N GLN A 154 8.77 5.52 -13.32
CA GLN A 154 9.68 5.49 -12.16
C GLN A 154 9.05 4.95 -10.87
N SER A 155 7.72 4.73 -10.85
CA SER A 155 7.02 4.17 -9.70
C SER A 155 7.47 2.73 -9.42
N GLU A 156 7.82 2.00 -10.46
CA GLU A 156 8.30 0.61 -10.42
C GLU A 156 9.63 0.52 -9.68
N TYR A 157 10.55 1.45 -9.94
CA TYR A 157 11.83 1.51 -9.24
C TYR A 157 11.65 1.78 -7.74
N GLU A 158 10.78 2.72 -7.38
CA GLU A 158 10.51 3.03 -5.97
C GLU A 158 9.85 1.83 -5.27
N ALA A 159 8.81 1.24 -5.88
CA ALA A 159 8.15 0.07 -5.31
C ALA A 159 9.11 -1.12 -5.17
N HIS A 160 10.00 -1.33 -6.14
CA HIS A 160 11.06 -2.33 -6.05
C HIS A 160 11.99 -2.08 -4.86
N SER A 161 12.42 -0.83 -4.65
CA SER A 161 13.33 -0.49 -3.54
C SER A 161 12.76 -0.67 -2.13
N MET A 162 11.44 -0.86 -2.01
CA MET A 162 10.74 -1.00 -0.72
C MET A 162 10.07 -2.37 -0.54
N THR A 163 10.30 -3.31 -1.45
CA THR A 163 9.69 -4.65 -1.44
C THR A 163 10.77 -5.74 -1.51
N ASP A 164 10.43 -6.94 -1.02
CA ASP A 164 11.34 -8.09 -0.99
C ASP A 164 11.26 -8.90 -2.29
N LEU A 165 10.07 -8.90 -2.91
CA LEU A 165 9.80 -9.54 -4.19
C LEU A 165 9.07 -8.55 -5.10
N PHE A 166 9.43 -8.52 -6.38
CA PHE A 166 8.75 -7.68 -7.38
C PHE A 166 8.16 -8.55 -8.49
N VAL A 167 6.85 -8.43 -8.71
CA VAL A 167 6.07 -9.18 -9.69
C VAL A 167 5.55 -8.22 -10.76
N VAL A 168 5.83 -8.55 -12.02
CA VAL A 168 5.34 -7.80 -13.18
C VAL A 168 4.29 -8.64 -13.90
N LEU A 169 3.08 -8.11 -14.02
CA LEU A 169 1.99 -8.72 -14.77
C LEU A 169 2.03 -8.22 -16.21
N ILE A 170 1.92 -9.15 -17.16
CA ILE A 170 1.99 -8.88 -18.60
C ILE A 170 0.72 -9.43 -19.25
N GLN A 171 0.11 -8.66 -20.16
CA GLN A 171 -1.03 -9.14 -20.95
C GLN A 171 -0.53 -10.14 -22.01
N PRO A 172 -1.19 -11.30 -22.19
CA PRO A 172 -0.89 -12.18 -23.29
C PRO A 172 -1.16 -11.44 -24.62
N GLY A 173 -0.16 -11.44 -25.53
CA GLY A 173 -0.26 -10.77 -26.83
C GLY A 173 -0.03 -9.25 -26.82
N GLY A 174 0.50 -8.69 -25.73
CA GLY A 174 0.75 -7.25 -25.56
C GLY A 174 1.97 -6.68 -26.32
N GLY A 175 2.28 -7.19 -27.51
CA GLY A 175 3.36 -6.68 -28.36
C GLY A 175 3.18 -7.09 -29.82
N ASP A 176 3.65 -6.25 -30.75
CA ASP A 176 4.04 -6.73 -32.08
C ASP A 176 5.19 -7.74 -31.91
N GLU A 177 5.16 -8.85 -32.64
CA GLU A 177 6.20 -9.90 -32.65
C GLU A 177 7.57 -9.45 -33.21
N LEU A 178 7.84 -8.15 -33.30
CA LEU A 178 9.08 -7.61 -33.85
C LEU A 178 9.69 -6.56 -32.92
N GLN A 179 10.61 -7.02 -32.07
CA GLN A 179 11.81 -6.24 -31.78
C GLN A 179 12.97 -6.96 -32.45
N GLY A 180 13.47 -6.35 -33.53
CA GLY A 180 14.75 -6.72 -34.16
C GLY A 180 15.93 -6.25 -33.34
#